data_AF-A0A838KLT2-F1
#
_entry.id   AF-A0A838KLT2-F1
#
_cell.length_a   1.000
_cell.length_b   1.000
_cell.length_c   1.000
_cell.angle_alpha   90.00
_cell.angle_beta   90.00
_cell.angle_gamma   90.00
#
_symmetry.space_group_name_H-M   'P 1'
#
loop_
_entity.id
_entity.type
_entity.pdbx_description
1 polymer ?
#
loop_
_entity_poly.entity_id
_entity_poly.type
_entity_poly.pdbx_seq_one_letter_code
_entity_poly.pdbx_strand_id
1 'polypeptide(L)' 'MTKAVVATGFGGPDVLSVVDVDVPEPQAGEVAIEVRAAGINPIDYKLYSGAFGADESQLP' A
#
# COMPACT_ATOMS: atom_id res chain seq x y z
N MET A 1 -4.95 11.45 -9.94
CA MET A 1 -4.55 10.10 -10.39
C MET A 1 -3.04 9.89 -10.39
N THR A 2 -2.56 9.13 -9.41
CA THR A 2 -1.25 8.49 -9.37
C THR A 2 -1.43 6.98 -9.22
N LYS A 3 -0.38 6.19 -9.41
CA LYS A 3 -0.42 4.73 -9.21
C LYS A 3 0.05 4.35 -7.82
N ALA A 4 -0.62 3.39 -7.19
CA ALA A 4 -0.20 2.77 -5.94
C ALA A 4 -0.20 1.24 -6.05
N VAL A 5 0.69 0.58 -5.32
CA VAL A 5 0.66 -0.88 -5.14
C VAL A 5 -0.11 -1.18 -3.87
N VAL A 6 -1.15 -1.99 -3.98
CA VAL A 6 -2.01 -2.41 -2.86
C VAL A 6 -2.12 -3.92 -2.81
N ALA A 7 -2.24 -4.49 -1.61
CA ALA A 7 -2.62 -5.89 -1.44
C ALA A 7 -4.14 -5.99 -1.40
N THR A 8 -4.75 -6.74 -2.32
CA THR A 8 -6.22 -6.95 -2.39
C THR A 8 -6.66 -8.22 -1.68
N GLY A 9 -5.78 -8.81 -0.89
CA GLY A 9 -5.94 -10.12 -0.24
C GLY A 9 -4.74 -10.42 0.65
N PHE A 10 -4.88 -11.43 1.51
CA PHE A 10 -3.75 -11.98 2.24
C PHE A 10 -3.08 -13.12 1.46
N GLY A 11 -1.76 -13.15 1.39
CA GLY A 11 -1.03 -14.24 0.74
C GLY A 11 0.36 -13.86 0.22
N GLY A 12 0.75 -14.53 -0.86
CA GLY A 12 1.99 -14.24 -1.59
C GLY A 12 1.84 -13.02 -2.52
N PRO A 13 2.87 -12.71 -3.32
CA PRO A 13 2.88 -11.54 -4.21
C PRO A 13 1.71 -11.46 -5.19
N ASP A 14 1.04 -12.58 -5.49
CA ASP A 14 -0.11 -12.65 -6.40
C ASP A 14 -1.32 -11.83 -5.93
N VAL A 15 -1.35 -11.41 -4.67
CA VAL A 15 -2.41 -10.53 -4.12
C VAL A 15 -2.14 -9.04 -4.34
N LEU A 16 -0.98 -8.68 -4.91
CA LEU A 16 -0.62 -7.29 -5.16
C LEU A 16 -1.21 -6.79 -6.48
N SER A 17 -1.81 -5.61 -6.45
CA SER A 17 -2.38 -4.93 -7.61
C SER A 17 -1.87 -3.49 -7.71
N VAL A 18 -1.71 -3.01 -8.94
CA VAL A 18 -1.42 -1.59 -9.20
C VAL A 18 -2.75 -0.88 -9.50
N VAL A 19 -3.12 0.07 -8.66
CA VAL A 19 -4.39 0.81 -8.75
C VAL A 19 -4.15 2.30 -8.97
N ASP A 20 -5.14 2.98 -9.57
CA ASP A 20 -5.16 4.44 -9.60
C ASP A 20 -5.72 4.98 -8.28
N VAL A 21 -5.06 5.99 -7.73
CA VAL A 21 -5.51 6.71 -6.53
C VAL A 21 -5.46 8.21 -6.75
N ASP A 22 -6.36 8.94 -6.10
CA ASP A 22 -6.29 10.39 -6.04
C ASP A 22 -5.44 10.84 -4.85
N VAL A 23 -4.64 11.87 -5.09
CA VAL A 23 -3.82 12.52 -4.06
C VAL A 23 -4.53 13.82 -3.69
N PRO A 24 -5.11 13.93 -2.48
CA PRO A 24 -5.73 15.18 -2.05
C PRO A 24 -4.68 16.28 -1.88
N GLU A 25 -5.13 17.53 -1.95
CA GLU A 25 -4.28 18.68 -1.62
C GLU A 25 -3.82 18.59 -0.15
N PRO A 26 -2.52 18.75 0.13
CA PRO A 26 -1.99 18.64 1.49
C PRO A 26 -2.56 19.75 2.38
N GLN A 27 -2.88 19.40 3.62
CA GLN A 27 -3.38 20.33 4.64
C GLN A 27 -2.24 20.98 5.44
N ALA A 28 -2.58 21.84 6.40
CA ALA A 28 -1.61 22.47 7.29
C ALA A 28 -0.82 21.41 8.08
N GLY A 29 0.50 21.34 7.84
CA GLY A 29 1.40 20.35 8.46
C GLY A 29 1.70 19.13 7.59
N GLU A 30 1.08 19.01 6.41
CA GLU A 30 1.32 17.93 5.46
C GLU A 30 2.20 18.39 4.29
N VAL A 31 2.83 17.43 3.61
CA VAL A 31 3.59 17.67 2.38
C VAL A 31 3.22 16.60 1.36
N ALA A 32 2.91 17.01 0.13
CA ALA A 32 2.80 16.12 -1.00
C ALA A 32 4.18 15.91 -1.65
N ILE A 33 4.55 14.65 -1.90
CA ILE A 33 5.83 14.29 -2.52
C ILE A 33 5.61 13.49 -3.80
N GLU A 34 6.51 13.68 -4.76
CA GLU A 34 6.62 12.81 -5.93
C GLU A 34 7.53 11.62 -5.60
N VAL A 35 6.96 10.42 -5.49
CA VAL A 35 7.73 9.20 -5.21
C VAL A 35 8.47 8.75 -6.47
N ARG A 36 9.78 9.00 -6.51
CA ARG A 36 10.67 8.54 -7.61
C ARG A 36 11.16 7.11 -7.43
N ALA A 37 11.28 6.66 -6.18
CA ALA A 37 11.70 5.31 -5.82
C ALA A 37 11.17 4.95 -4.42
N ALA A 38 10.90 3.66 -4.19
CA ALA A 38 10.54 3.12 -2.89
C ALA A 38 11.43 1.90 -2.58
N GLY A 39 12.01 1.89 -1.37
CA GLY A 39 12.73 0.72 -0.87
C GLY A 39 11.76 -0.29 -0.27
N ILE A 40 11.98 -1.57 -0.53
CA ILE A 40 11.19 -2.66 0.05
C ILE A 40 11.94 -3.26 1.25
N ASN A 41 11.20 -3.48 2.33
CA ASN A 41 11.66 -4.03 3.61
C ASN A 41 10.96 -5.35 3.92
N PRO A 42 11.54 -6.23 4.76
CA PRO A 42 10.89 -7.48 5.15
C PRO A 42 9.53 -7.32 5.83
N ILE A 43 9.22 -6.15 6.41
CA ILE A 43 7.91 -5.89 7.02
C ILE A 43 6.80 -5.75 5.97
N ASP A 44 7.11 -5.27 4.77
CA ASP A 44 6.10 -4.96 3.75
C ASP A 44 5.35 -6.23 3.33
N TYR A 45 6.07 -7.33 3.12
CA TYR A 45 5.45 -8.62 2.83
C TYR A 45 4.65 -9.17 4.02
N LYS A 46 5.17 -9.02 5.25
CA LYS A 46 4.52 -9.55 6.45
C LYS A 46 3.17 -8.91 6.73
N LEU A 47 2.99 -7.65 6.32
CA LEU A 47 1.71 -6.93 6.46
C LEU A 47 0.58 -7.61 5.69
N TYR A 48 0.84 -8.09 4.47
CA TYR A 48 -0.17 -8.75 3.65
C TYR A 48 -0.03 -10.28 3.59
N SER A 49 0.98 -10.89 4.20
CA SER A 49 1.14 -12.35 4.17
C SER A 49 0.23 -13.10 5.14
N GLY A 50 -0.51 -12.38 5.99
CA GLY A 50 -1.25 -12.96 7.12
C GLY A 50 -0.40 -13.20 8.37
N ALA A 51 0.88 -12.79 8.39
CA ALA A 51 1.78 -13.05 9.52
C ALA A 51 1.40 -12.31 10.81
N PHE A 52 0.59 -11.26 10.70
CA PHE A 52 0.04 -10.50 11.83
C PHE A 52 -1.46 -10.70 12.03
N GLY A 53 -2.05 -11.70 11.37
CA GLY A 53 -3.51 -11.88 11.27
C GLY A 53 -4.00 -11.67 9.84
N ALA A 54 -5.21 -12.15 9.55
CA ALA A 54 -5.83 -12.11 8.22
C ALA A 54 -7.25 -11.53 8.28
N ASP A 55 -7.42 -10.43 9.01
CA ASP A 55 -8.70 -9.71 9.07
C ASP A 55 -8.94 -8.98 7.74
N GLU A 56 -9.82 -9.54 6.91
CA GLU A 56 -10.14 -9.00 5.58
C GLU A 56 -10.73 -7.59 5.63
N SER A 57 -11.24 -7.12 6.78
CA SER A 57 -11.70 -5.74 6.93
C SER A 57 -10.56 -4.70 6.87
N GLN A 58 -9.30 -5.14 6.92
CA GLN A 58 -8.12 -4.30 6.78
C GLN A 58 -7.62 -4.18 5.34
N LEU A 59 -8.22 -4.92 4.41
CA LEU A 59 -7.89 -4.82 2.99
C LEU A 59 -8.57 -3.57 2.37
N PRO A 60 -7.91 -2.92 1.39
CA PRO A 60 -8.45 -1.78 0.66
C PRO A 60 -9.65 -2.13 -0.23
#